data_AF-A0A497HQG1-F1
#
_entry.id   AF-A0A497HQG1-F1
#
_cell.length_a   1.000
_cell.length_b   1.000
_cell.length_c   1.000
_cell.angle_alpha   90.00
_cell.angle_beta   90.00
_cell.angle_gamma   90.00
#
_symmetry.space_group_name_H-M   'P 1'
#
loop_
_entity.id
_entity.type
_entity.pdbx_description
1 polymer ?
#
loop_
_entity_poly.entity_id
_entity_poly.type
_entity_poly.pdbx_seq_one_letter_code
_entity_poly.pdbx_strand_id
1 'polypeptide(L)'
;MKVGYSKKVLELFMNPKNVGHMEDASVTSLAGSIACGDMIKLYLKINPKTEVIEKITFESYGCAANIATSSVITEMAKGKSVQEAWKISFKDEVEELGGLPKIKYHCAVLSIKGLRLALTKWDVIRGRRPLDEALVEELLKGVMDPHTDKDLVSAGMVKKIRVVGGKRKRVEITLEVPEDDFKEEILSNVEEAFEKLEVEIITKSVEPADVEGPLAEASEKGT
;
A
#
# COMPACT_ATOMS: atom_id res chain seq x y z
N MET A 1 27.74 -17.21 -14.90
CA MET A 1 26.29 -17.39 -14.73
C MET A 1 25.63 -16.09 -15.16
N LYS A 2 24.85 -16.04 -16.25
CA LYS A 2 24.12 -14.81 -16.61
C LYS A 2 23.09 -14.57 -15.51
N VAL A 3 23.43 -13.72 -14.55
CA VAL A 3 22.47 -13.18 -13.57
C VAL A 3 21.62 -12.19 -14.37
N GLY A 4 20.60 -12.70 -15.05
CA GLY A 4 19.81 -11.94 -16.01
C GLY A 4 18.34 -12.13 -15.75
N TYR A 5 17.57 -11.06 -15.99
CA TYR A 5 16.13 -11.13 -16.12
C TYR A 5 15.73 -12.15 -17.19
N SER A 6 14.57 -12.78 -16.99
CA SER A 6 13.98 -13.63 -18.01
C SER A 6 13.66 -12.79 -19.26
N LYS A 7 13.47 -13.46 -20.41
CA LYS A 7 13.02 -12.78 -21.62
C LYS A 7 11.71 -12.04 -21.41
N LYS A 8 10.80 -12.64 -20.63
CA LYS A 8 9.48 -12.08 -20.34
C LYS A 8 9.56 -10.85 -19.43
N VAL A 9 10.45 -10.83 -18.44
CA VAL A 9 10.70 -9.63 -17.63
C VAL A 9 11.20 -8.48 -18.52
N LEU A 10 12.14 -8.73 -19.41
CA LEU A 10 12.65 -7.71 -20.33
C LEU A 10 11.56 -7.23 -21.31
N GLU A 11 10.75 -8.14 -21.84
CA GLU A 11 9.63 -7.83 -22.72
C GLU A 11 8.61 -6.93 -22.02
N LEU A 12 8.18 -7.29 -20.81
CA LEU A 12 7.19 -6.53 -20.04
C LEU A 12 7.75 -5.23 -19.49
N PHE A 13 9.06 -5.13 -19.29
CA PHE A 13 9.69 -3.84 -19.01
C PHE A 13 9.63 -2.90 -20.23
N MET A 14 9.88 -3.41 -21.44
CA MET A 14 9.85 -2.60 -22.67
C MET A 14 8.43 -2.30 -23.17
N ASN A 15 7.50 -3.24 -22.97
CA ASN A 15 6.12 -3.16 -23.42
C ASN A 15 5.15 -3.67 -22.33
N PRO A 16 5.06 -2.95 -21.20
CA PRO A 16 4.18 -3.33 -20.11
C PRO A 16 2.71 -3.33 -20.54
N LYS A 17 1.93 -4.22 -19.96
CA LYS A 17 0.49 -4.34 -20.21
C LYS A 17 -0.29 -3.57 -19.15
N ASN A 18 -1.41 -2.97 -19.55
CA ASN A 18 -2.36 -2.34 -18.62
C ASN A 18 -1.80 -1.15 -17.83
N VAL A 19 -0.81 -0.43 -18.38
CA VAL A 19 -0.32 0.82 -17.80
C VAL A 19 -1.37 1.91 -17.95
N GLY A 20 -1.58 2.68 -16.87
CA GLY A 20 -2.31 3.94 -16.90
C GLY A 20 -3.28 4.13 -15.73
N HIS A 21 -3.62 5.39 -15.52
CA HIS A 21 -4.65 5.83 -14.59
C HIS A 21 -6.05 5.38 -15.03
N MET A 22 -6.93 5.11 -14.06
CA MET A 22 -8.35 4.79 -14.29
C MET A 22 -9.24 5.55 -13.31
N GLU A 23 -9.87 6.62 -13.81
CA GLU A 23 -10.73 7.51 -13.00
C GLU A 23 -11.96 6.77 -12.43
N ASP A 24 -12.55 5.89 -13.24
CA ASP A 24 -13.79 5.18 -12.96
C ASP A 24 -13.58 3.85 -12.21
N ALA A 25 -12.40 3.67 -11.59
CA ALA A 25 -12.07 2.52 -10.77
C ALA A 25 -13.03 2.38 -9.58
N SER A 26 -13.41 1.13 -9.31
CA SER A 26 -14.23 0.73 -8.17
C SER A 26 -13.43 0.76 -6.86
N VAL A 27 -12.14 0.44 -6.93
CA VAL A 27 -11.20 0.48 -5.81
C VAL A 27 -9.79 0.76 -6.32
N THR A 28 -9.00 1.45 -5.50
CA THR A 28 -7.58 1.71 -5.75
C THR A 28 -6.73 1.23 -4.59
N SER A 29 -5.43 1.02 -4.81
CA SER A 29 -4.46 0.74 -3.74
C SER A 29 -3.10 1.30 -4.09
N LEU A 30 -2.36 1.73 -3.06
CA LEU A 30 -0.97 2.11 -3.14
C LEU A 30 -0.13 1.14 -2.31
N ALA A 31 1.02 0.71 -2.85
CA ALA A 31 2.03 -0.02 -2.11
C ALA A 31 3.43 0.48 -2.48
N GLY A 32 4.27 0.72 -1.47
CA GLY A 32 5.62 1.24 -1.67
C GLY A 32 5.71 2.75 -1.43
N SER A 33 6.78 3.36 -1.93
CA SER A 33 6.95 4.82 -2.00
C SER A 33 7.97 5.18 -3.08
N ILE A 34 7.93 6.41 -3.58
CA ILE A 34 8.90 6.88 -4.58
C ILE A 34 10.28 6.96 -3.94
N ALA A 35 10.34 7.41 -2.69
CA ALA A 35 11.58 7.54 -1.95
C ALA A 35 12.31 6.22 -1.69
N CYS A 36 11.59 5.12 -1.44
CA CYS A 36 12.16 3.78 -1.31
C CYS A 36 12.55 3.15 -2.66
N GLY A 37 12.23 3.81 -3.78
CA GLY A 37 12.67 3.44 -5.12
C GLY A 37 11.75 2.46 -5.86
N ASP A 38 10.71 1.92 -5.22
CA ASP A 38 9.69 1.09 -5.86
C ASP A 38 8.28 1.42 -5.30
N MET A 39 7.35 1.74 -6.19
CA MET A 39 5.96 2.05 -5.88
C MET A 39 5.03 1.47 -6.94
N ILE A 40 3.85 1.02 -6.52
CA ILE A 40 2.78 0.57 -7.40
C ILE A 40 1.45 1.13 -6.92
N LYS A 41 0.72 1.75 -7.84
CA LYS A 41 -0.69 2.12 -7.68
C LYS A 41 -1.54 1.27 -8.60
N LEU A 42 -2.48 0.51 -8.04
CA LEU A 42 -3.40 -0.32 -8.80
C LEU A 42 -4.79 0.31 -8.82
N TYR A 43 -5.46 0.18 -9.97
CA TYR A 43 -6.82 0.61 -10.19
C TYR A 43 -7.65 -0.58 -10.66
N LEU A 44 -8.72 -0.94 -9.93
CA LEU A 44 -9.56 -2.09 -10.26
C LEU A 44 -11.00 -1.64 -10.52
N LYS A 45 -11.54 -2.04 -11.67
CA LYS A 45 -12.97 -2.03 -11.99
C LYS A 45 -13.55 -3.39 -11.66
N ILE A 46 -14.42 -3.46 -10.65
CA ILE A 46 -15.01 -4.71 -10.18
C ILE A 46 -16.51 -4.67 -10.42
N ASN A 47 -17.05 -5.71 -11.05
CA ASN A 47 -18.49 -5.85 -11.22
C ASN A 47 -19.15 -6.06 -9.84
N PRO A 48 -20.06 -5.18 -9.40
CA PRO A 48 -20.65 -5.25 -8.06
C PRO A 48 -21.61 -6.43 -7.87
N LYS A 49 -22.02 -7.12 -8.94
CA LYS A 49 -22.92 -8.28 -8.90
C LYS A 49 -22.15 -9.59 -8.97
N THR A 50 -21.22 -9.72 -9.91
CA THR A 50 -20.47 -10.96 -10.15
C THR A 50 -19.16 -11.03 -9.39
N GLU A 51 -18.68 -9.90 -8.83
CA GLU A 51 -17.38 -9.76 -8.18
C GLU A 51 -16.19 -10.08 -9.08
N VAL A 52 -16.36 -9.97 -10.40
CA VAL A 52 -15.29 -10.16 -11.38
C VAL A 52 -14.53 -8.85 -11.58
N ILE A 53 -13.20 -8.94 -11.63
CA ILE A 53 -12.31 -7.83 -11.98
C ILE A 53 -12.37 -7.64 -13.50
N GLU A 54 -13.23 -6.74 -13.98
CA GLU A 54 -13.45 -6.49 -15.41
C GLU A 54 -12.26 -5.78 -16.06
N LYS A 55 -11.62 -4.88 -15.30
CA LYS A 55 -10.45 -4.13 -15.73
C LYS A 55 -9.55 -3.89 -14.53
N ILE A 56 -8.24 -3.99 -14.78
CA ILE A 56 -7.21 -3.59 -13.82
C ILE A 56 -6.10 -2.90 -14.59
N THR A 57 -5.66 -1.75 -14.10
CA THR A 57 -4.54 -0.98 -14.63
C THR A 57 -3.61 -0.56 -13.49
N PHE A 58 -2.41 -0.13 -13.85
CA PHE A 58 -1.43 0.31 -12.86
C PHE A 58 -0.64 1.54 -13.28
N GLU A 59 -0.14 2.26 -12.28
CA GLU A 59 0.98 3.18 -12.39
C GLU A 59 2.09 2.67 -11.49
N SER A 60 3.33 2.74 -11.94
CA SER A 60 4.47 2.23 -11.17
C SER A 60 5.67 3.13 -11.37
N TYR A 61 6.41 3.31 -10.28
CA TYR A 61 7.73 3.89 -10.27
C TYR A 61 8.72 2.86 -9.75
N GLY A 62 9.89 2.77 -10.38
CA GLY A 62 10.97 1.93 -9.87
C GLY A 62 11.64 1.06 -10.93
N CYS A 63 12.18 -0.07 -10.49
CA CYS A 63 13.06 -0.86 -11.33
C CYS A 63 12.33 -1.70 -12.39
N ALA A 64 13.08 -2.23 -13.37
CA ALA A 64 12.51 -3.08 -14.43
C ALA A 64 11.74 -4.30 -13.89
N ALA A 65 12.15 -4.84 -12.74
CA ALA A 65 11.41 -5.91 -12.08
C ALA A 65 10.06 -5.44 -11.55
N ASN A 66 9.98 -4.24 -10.97
CA ASN A 66 8.74 -3.66 -10.44
C ASN A 66 7.71 -3.39 -11.55
N ILE A 67 8.15 -2.86 -12.69
CA ILE A 67 7.28 -2.64 -13.86
C ILE A 67 6.79 -3.99 -14.41
N ALA A 68 7.67 -4.99 -14.52
CA ALA A 68 7.31 -6.30 -15.04
C ALA A 68 6.35 -7.06 -14.11
N THR A 69 6.58 -7.06 -12.79
CA THR A 69 5.67 -7.68 -11.81
C THR A 69 4.32 -6.96 -11.80
N SER A 70 4.31 -5.63 -11.78
CA SER A 70 3.09 -4.83 -11.92
C SER A 70 2.29 -5.19 -13.18
N SER A 71 2.95 -5.32 -14.33
CA SER A 71 2.29 -5.77 -15.55
C SER A 71 1.71 -7.18 -15.43
N VAL A 72 2.46 -8.13 -14.88
CA VAL A 72 1.99 -9.52 -14.75
C VAL A 72 0.81 -9.63 -13.80
N ILE A 73 0.85 -8.97 -12.63
CA ILE A 73 -0.23 -9.09 -11.66
C ILE A 73 -1.56 -8.56 -12.23
N THR A 74 -1.52 -7.51 -13.05
CA THR A 74 -2.73 -7.00 -13.70
C THR A 74 -3.32 -8.01 -14.67
N GLU A 75 -2.50 -8.66 -15.50
CA GLU A 75 -2.98 -9.66 -16.45
C GLU A 75 -3.46 -10.94 -15.73
N MET A 76 -2.79 -11.35 -14.66
CA MET A 76 -3.22 -12.49 -13.85
C MET A 76 -4.56 -12.25 -13.14
N ALA A 77 -4.79 -11.03 -12.64
CA ALA A 77 -6.01 -10.70 -11.88
C ALA A 77 -7.21 -10.39 -12.78
N LYS A 78 -6.99 -9.87 -13.98
CA LYS A 78 -8.07 -9.50 -14.92
C LYS A 78 -8.94 -10.71 -15.27
N GLY A 79 -10.26 -10.52 -15.22
CA GLY A 79 -11.24 -11.55 -15.52
C GLY A 79 -11.47 -12.58 -14.40
N LYS A 80 -10.68 -12.56 -13.33
CA LYS A 80 -10.90 -13.39 -12.14
C LYS A 80 -11.93 -12.75 -11.21
N SER A 81 -12.61 -13.59 -10.43
CA SER A 81 -13.36 -13.12 -9.27
C SER A 81 -12.41 -12.60 -8.18
N VAL A 82 -12.92 -11.74 -7.29
CA VAL A 82 -12.19 -11.27 -6.10
C VAL A 82 -11.62 -12.45 -5.29
N GLN A 83 -12.38 -13.54 -5.14
CA GLN A 83 -11.95 -14.72 -4.39
C GLN A 83 -10.81 -15.48 -5.08
N GLU A 84 -10.79 -15.53 -6.41
CA GLU A 84 -9.70 -16.13 -7.16
C GLU A 84 -8.46 -15.24 -7.16
N ALA A 85 -8.63 -13.93 -7.26
CA ALA A 85 -7.53 -12.97 -7.18
C ALA A 85 -6.80 -13.04 -5.83
N TRP A 86 -7.53 -13.28 -4.72
CA TRP A 86 -6.94 -13.50 -3.40
C TRP A 86 -5.98 -14.69 -3.32
N LYS A 87 -6.13 -15.68 -4.21
CA LYS A 87 -5.30 -16.90 -4.23
C LYS A 87 -3.99 -16.70 -5.00
N ILE A 88 -3.85 -15.60 -5.75
CA ILE A 88 -2.61 -15.32 -6.47
C ILE A 88 -1.50 -15.08 -5.45
N SER A 89 -0.40 -15.81 -5.62
CA SER A 89 0.79 -15.68 -4.80
C SER A 89 1.95 -15.09 -5.60
N PHE A 90 2.94 -14.55 -4.89
CA PHE A 90 4.17 -14.07 -5.52
C PHE A 90 4.92 -15.18 -6.27
N LYS A 91 4.72 -16.45 -5.88
CA LYS A 91 5.35 -17.59 -6.55
C LYS A 91 4.72 -17.82 -7.92
N ASP A 92 3.39 -17.73 -8.00
CA ASP A 92 2.66 -17.85 -9.26
C ASP A 92 3.08 -16.73 -10.23
N GLU A 93 3.23 -15.51 -9.71
CA GLU A 93 3.71 -14.36 -10.50
C GLU A 93 5.16 -14.53 -10.97
N VAL A 94 6.05 -15.00 -10.10
CA VAL A 94 7.45 -15.28 -10.45
C VAL A 94 7.54 -16.39 -11.50
N GLU A 95 6.70 -17.43 -11.39
CA GLU A 95 6.60 -18.50 -12.38
C GLU A 95 6.07 -17.98 -13.71
N GLU A 96 5.02 -17.15 -13.68
CA GLU A 96 4.44 -16.51 -14.86
C GLU A 96 5.47 -15.62 -15.57
N LEU A 97 6.35 -14.94 -14.83
CA LEU A 97 7.49 -14.19 -15.36
C LEU A 97 8.60 -15.07 -15.97
N GLY A 98 8.50 -16.40 -15.90
CA GLY A 98 9.57 -17.31 -16.32
C GLY A 98 10.78 -17.28 -15.40
N GLY A 99 10.56 -16.92 -14.14
CA GLY A 99 11.57 -16.77 -13.11
C GLY A 99 12.03 -15.33 -12.87
N LEU A 100 12.43 -15.07 -11.63
CA LEU A 100 12.98 -13.79 -11.17
C LEU A 100 14.18 -14.08 -10.25
N PRO A 101 15.28 -13.31 -10.32
CA PRO A 101 16.37 -13.46 -9.36
C PRO A 101 15.86 -13.25 -7.92
N LYS A 102 16.32 -14.08 -6.96
CA LYS A 102 15.85 -14.02 -5.57
C LYS A 102 15.94 -12.64 -4.93
N ILE A 103 17.01 -11.89 -5.26
CA ILE A 103 17.21 -10.52 -4.78
C ILE A 103 16.10 -9.54 -5.22
N LYS A 104 15.34 -9.88 -6.26
CA LYS A 104 14.22 -9.08 -6.81
C LYS A 104 12.83 -9.59 -6.39
N TYR A 105 12.75 -10.59 -5.52
CA TYR A 105 11.45 -11.08 -5.03
C TYR A 105 10.62 -10.02 -4.29
N HIS A 106 11.27 -8.99 -3.73
CA HIS A 106 10.53 -7.87 -3.11
C HIS A 106 9.58 -7.18 -4.08
N CYS A 107 9.92 -7.05 -5.38
CA CYS A 107 9.03 -6.45 -6.38
C CYS A 107 7.75 -7.27 -6.61
N ALA A 108 7.87 -8.61 -6.58
CA ALA A 108 6.72 -9.52 -6.69
C ALA A 108 5.89 -9.55 -5.39
N VAL A 109 6.56 -9.45 -4.24
CA VAL A 109 5.85 -9.31 -2.96
C VAL A 109 5.10 -7.98 -2.91
N LEU A 110 5.67 -6.90 -3.44
CA LEU A 110 5.05 -5.57 -3.49
C LEU A 110 3.81 -5.53 -4.39
N SER A 111 3.88 -6.08 -5.60
CA SER A 111 2.72 -6.15 -6.51
C SER A 111 1.57 -6.95 -5.91
N ILE A 112 1.87 -8.09 -5.28
CA ILE A 112 0.88 -8.91 -4.55
C ILE A 112 0.31 -8.15 -3.35
N LYS A 113 1.13 -7.42 -2.61
CA LYS A 113 0.67 -6.57 -1.50
C LYS A 113 -0.31 -5.50 -2.00
N GLY A 114 0.01 -4.83 -3.11
CA GLY A 114 -0.89 -3.88 -3.76
C GLY A 114 -2.24 -4.53 -4.10
N LEU A 115 -2.22 -5.69 -4.78
CA LEU A 115 -3.46 -6.40 -5.12
C LEU A 115 -4.28 -6.73 -3.86
N ARG A 116 -3.65 -7.27 -2.82
CA ARG A 116 -4.34 -7.60 -1.56
C ARG A 116 -4.94 -6.37 -0.88
N LEU A 117 -4.24 -5.24 -0.85
CA LEU A 117 -4.77 -3.99 -0.30
C LEU A 117 -6.03 -3.54 -1.08
N ALA A 118 -6.01 -3.62 -2.41
CA ALA A 118 -7.19 -3.30 -3.22
C ALA A 118 -8.38 -4.24 -2.92
N LEU A 119 -8.14 -5.54 -2.80
CA LEU A 119 -9.20 -6.52 -2.48
C LEU A 119 -9.73 -6.33 -1.05
N THR A 120 -8.85 -6.06 -0.08
CA THR A 120 -9.23 -5.71 1.30
C THR A 120 -10.12 -4.46 1.31
N LYS A 121 -9.75 -3.40 0.57
CA LYS A 121 -10.58 -2.19 0.46
C LYS A 121 -11.92 -2.48 -0.20
N TRP A 122 -11.97 -3.36 -1.22
CA TRP A 122 -13.22 -3.79 -1.81
C TRP A 122 -14.14 -4.47 -0.80
N ASP A 123 -13.62 -5.34 0.07
CA ASP A 123 -14.42 -5.99 1.11
C ASP A 123 -15.04 -5.01 2.10
N VAL A 124 -14.36 -3.89 2.37
CA VAL A 124 -14.87 -2.79 3.20
C VAL A 124 -16.01 -2.06 2.50
N ILE A 125 -15.83 -1.73 1.22
CA ILE A 125 -16.86 -1.11 0.38
C ILE A 125 -18.11 -1.99 0.30
N ARG A 126 -17.93 -3.33 0.26
CA ARG A 126 -19.03 -4.30 0.26
C ARG A 126 -19.64 -4.57 1.63
N GLY A 127 -19.12 -3.95 2.70
CA GLY A 127 -19.60 -4.15 4.06
C GLY A 127 -19.27 -5.53 4.65
N ARG A 128 -18.37 -6.30 4.02
CA ARG A 128 -17.93 -7.62 4.51
C ARG A 128 -16.87 -7.51 5.60
N ARG A 129 -16.11 -6.41 5.60
CA ARG A 129 -15.10 -6.11 6.60
C ARG A 129 -15.38 -4.75 7.24
N PRO A 130 -15.43 -4.64 8.57
CA PRO A 130 -15.58 -3.35 9.22
C PRO A 130 -14.31 -2.50 9.01
N LEU A 131 -14.52 -1.18 8.89
CA LEU A 131 -13.43 -0.23 9.06
C LEU A 131 -13.21 -0.01 10.54
N ASP A 132 -12.20 -0.69 11.08
CA ASP A 132 -11.71 -0.61 12.46
C ASP A 132 -10.22 -0.23 12.49
N GLU A 133 -9.67 -0.04 13.68
CA GLU A 133 -8.28 0.40 13.86
C GLU A 133 -7.28 -0.61 13.28
N ALA A 134 -7.58 -1.92 13.37
CA ALA A 134 -6.73 -2.97 12.82
C ALA A 134 -6.65 -2.91 11.29
N LEU A 135 -7.78 -2.65 10.62
CA LEU A 135 -7.77 -2.43 9.17
C LEU A 135 -7.02 -1.15 8.80
N VAL A 136 -7.21 -0.05 9.55
CA VAL A 136 -6.49 1.20 9.29
C VAL A 136 -4.98 0.96 9.39
N GLU A 137 -4.53 0.22 10.40
CA GLU A 137 -3.13 -0.20 10.52
C GLU A 137 -2.68 -1.06 9.32
N GLU A 138 -3.49 -2.01 8.86
CA GLU A 138 -3.20 -2.81 7.66
C GLU A 138 -3.04 -1.96 6.39
N LEU A 139 -3.89 -0.95 6.21
CA LEU A 139 -3.79 -0.03 5.07
C LEU A 139 -2.54 0.86 5.16
N LEU A 140 -2.21 1.34 6.36
CA LEU A 140 -1.00 2.13 6.61
C LEU A 140 0.29 1.31 6.40
N LYS A 141 0.24 -0.01 6.61
CA LYS A 141 1.35 -0.89 6.23
C LYS A 141 1.63 -0.86 4.72
N GLY A 142 0.71 -0.38 3.89
CA GLY A 142 0.94 -0.16 2.45
C GLY A 142 1.88 1.00 2.15
N VAL A 143 1.96 1.99 3.04
CA VAL A 143 2.75 3.21 2.87
C VAL A 143 4.13 3.02 3.49
N MET A 144 5.18 3.32 2.72
CA MET A 144 6.57 3.17 3.16
C MET A 144 7.16 4.48 3.69
N ASP A 145 7.98 4.36 4.73
CA ASP A 145 8.85 5.41 5.24
C ASP A 145 10.17 5.45 4.43
N PRO A 146 10.45 6.58 3.75
CA PRO A 146 11.71 6.82 3.01
C PRO A 146 12.99 6.53 3.80
N HIS A 147 12.97 6.77 5.10
CA HIS A 147 14.18 6.87 5.92
C HIS A 147 14.64 5.50 6.39
N THR A 148 13.69 4.62 6.71
CA THR A 148 13.97 3.33 7.31
C THR A 148 13.73 2.14 6.40
N ASP A 149 13.17 2.37 5.19
CA ASP A 149 12.74 1.31 4.26
C ASP A 149 11.76 0.32 4.91
N LYS A 150 10.97 0.81 5.87
CA LYS A 150 9.90 0.08 6.56
C LYS A 150 8.57 0.75 6.27
N ASP A 151 7.47 0.03 6.46
CA ASP A 151 6.16 0.66 6.43
C ASP A 151 5.94 1.58 7.64
N LEU A 152 5.02 2.54 7.54
CA LEU A 152 4.79 3.56 8.59
C LEU A 152 4.51 2.96 9.98
N VAL A 153 3.90 1.78 10.04
CA VAL A 153 3.58 1.09 11.29
C VAL A 153 4.84 0.46 11.86
N SER A 154 5.57 -0.29 11.04
CA SER A 154 6.84 -0.94 11.41
C SER A 154 7.97 0.06 11.70
N ALA A 155 7.89 1.27 11.14
CA ALA A 155 8.77 2.39 11.43
C ALA A 155 8.43 3.09 12.76
N GLY A 156 7.27 2.79 13.37
CA GLY A 156 6.83 3.41 14.62
C GLY A 156 6.34 4.85 14.45
N MET A 157 6.02 5.26 13.22
CA MET A 157 5.53 6.61 12.91
C MET A 157 4.06 6.77 13.30
N VAL A 158 3.27 5.70 13.26
CA VAL A 158 1.87 5.74 13.69
C VAL A 158 1.78 5.70 15.22
N LYS A 159 1.39 6.82 15.84
CA LYS A 159 1.28 6.94 17.31
C LYS A 159 -0.10 6.63 17.83
N LYS A 160 -1.12 6.98 17.05
CA LYS A 160 -2.51 6.78 17.43
C LYS A 160 -3.38 6.63 16.21
N ILE A 161 -4.27 5.66 16.27
CA ILE A 161 -5.37 5.48 15.33
C ILE A 161 -6.66 5.60 16.13
N ARG A 162 -7.65 6.30 15.57
CA ARG A 162 -9.01 6.31 16.13
C ARG A 162 -10.02 6.30 14.99
N VAL A 163 -10.93 5.33 15.04
CA VAL A 163 -12.07 5.30 14.13
C VAL A 163 -13.30 5.82 14.87
N VAL A 164 -13.85 6.94 14.41
CA VAL A 164 -15.02 7.59 15.03
C VAL A 164 -16.26 7.29 14.19
N GLY A 165 -17.26 6.69 14.84
CA GLY A 165 -18.56 6.39 14.24
C GLY A 165 -19.49 7.62 14.19
N GLY A 166 -20.20 7.80 13.08
CA GLY A 166 -21.13 8.90 12.82
C GLY A 166 -21.84 8.75 11.47
N LYS A 167 -22.47 9.83 10.94
CA LYS A 167 -23.10 9.83 9.60
C LYS A 167 -22.09 9.58 8.46
N ARG A 168 -20.83 9.93 8.67
CA ARG A 168 -19.66 9.55 7.85
C ARG A 168 -18.62 8.97 8.81
N LYS A 169 -17.93 7.91 8.39
CA LYS A 169 -16.83 7.36 9.20
C LYS A 169 -15.64 8.30 9.11
N ARG A 170 -15.06 8.63 10.25
CA ARG A 170 -13.87 9.46 10.35
C ARG A 170 -12.72 8.62 10.90
N VAL A 171 -11.56 8.71 10.27
CA VAL A 171 -10.32 8.06 10.71
C VAL A 171 -9.35 9.16 11.09
N GLU A 172 -9.02 9.22 12.38
CA GLU A 172 -8.03 10.14 12.92
C GLU A 172 -6.72 9.38 13.10
N ILE A 173 -5.66 9.87 12.46
CA ILE A 173 -4.33 9.25 12.47
C ILE A 173 -3.36 10.29 13.02
N THR A 174 -2.65 9.94 14.09
CA THR A 174 -1.52 10.74 14.59
C THR A 174 -0.24 10.08 14.11
N LEU A 175 0.51 10.82 13.30
CA LEU A 175 1.80 10.40 12.78
C LEU A 175 2.91 11.26 13.40
N GLU A 176 4.02 10.66 13.74
CA GLU A 176 5.27 11.37 13.98
C GLU A 176 6.07 11.30 12.68
N VAL A 177 6.02 12.38 11.91
CA VAL A 177 6.68 12.48 10.60
C VAL A 177 7.83 13.48 10.72
N PRO A 178 9.05 13.13 10.28
CA PRO A 178 10.15 14.07 10.20
C PRO A 178 9.79 15.33 9.38
N GLU A 179 10.27 16.50 9.82
CA GLU A 179 10.13 17.75 9.07
C GLU A 179 11.22 17.85 7.99
N ASP A 180 11.07 17.05 6.94
CA ASP A 180 11.95 17.02 5.78
C ASP A 180 11.18 16.99 4.44
N ASP A 181 11.93 16.89 3.35
CA ASP A 181 11.41 16.94 1.98
C ASP A 181 10.40 15.80 1.66
N PHE A 182 10.34 14.74 2.47
CA PHE A 182 9.43 13.62 2.25
C PHE A 182 8.11 13.71 3.03
N LYS A 183 7.96 14.68 3.93
CA LYS A 183 6.76 14.84 4.76
C LYS A 183 5.48 14.87 3.92
N GLU A 184 5.43 15.73 2.90
CA GLU A 184 4.26 15.86 2.03
C GLU A 184 3.98 14.59 1.21
N GLU A 185 5.03 13.87 0.78
CA GLU A 185 4.88 12.58 0.10
C GLU A 185 4.22 11.54 1.02
N ILE A 186 4.68 11.45 2.27
CA ILE A 186 4.12 10.52 3.26
C ILE A 186 2.65 10.84 3.52
N LEU A 187 2.31 12.12 3.73
CA LEU A 187 0.93 12.55 3.97
C LEU A 187 0.03 12.26 2.77
N SER A 188 0.49 12.56 1.56
CA SER A 188 -0.23 12.24 0.31
C SER A 188 -0.44 10.73 0.17
N ASN A 189 0.59 9.91 0.40
CA ASN A 189 0.49 8.45 0.30
C ASN A 189 -0.49 7.86 1.33
N VAL A 190 -0.57 8.47 2.52
CA VAL A 190 -1.57 8.11 3.53
C VAL A 190 -2.98 8.40 3.01
N GLU A 191 -3.24 9.58 2.44
CA GLU A 191 -4.54 9.89 1.85
C GLU A 191 -4.90 8.91 0.71
N GLU A 192 -3.94 8.61 -0.17
CA GLU A 192 -4.13 7.64 -1.25
C GLU A 192 -4.47 6.24 -0.75
N ALA A 193 -3.90 5.80 0.38
CA ALA A 193 -4.21 4.50 0.96
C ALA A 193 -5.70 4.35 1.28
N PHE A 194 -6.40 5.44 1.65
CA PHE A 194 -7.83 5.45 1.95
C PHE A 194 -8.73 5.89 0.79
N GLU A 195 -8.17 6.21 -0.39
CA GLU A 195 -8.94 6.62 -1.56
C GLU A 195 -10.05 5.60 -1.89
N LYS A 196 -11.21 6.05 -2.37
CA LYS A 196 -12.44 5.25 -2.63
C LYS A 196 -13.10 4.66 -1.38
N LEU A 197 -12.53 4.80 -0.18
CA LEU A 197 -13.28 4.59 1.06
C LEU A 197 -14.03 5.89 1.38
N GLU A 198 -15.32 5.81 1.70
CA GLU A 198 -16.15 6.97 2.05
C GLU A 198 -15.84 7.47 3.48
N VAL A 199 -14.60 7.89 3.71
CA VAL A 199 -14.07 8.30 5.02
C VAL A 199 -13.38 9.65 4.97
N GLU A 200 -13.46 10.37 6.08
CA GLU A 200 -12.69 11.58 6.32
C GLU A 200 -11.39 11.20 7.05
N ILE A 201 -10.24 11.52 6.46
CA ILE A 201 -8.91 11.30 7.06
C ILE A 201 -8.45 12.59 7.72
N ILE A 202 -8.07 12.52 8.99
CA ILE A 202 -7.44 13.62 9.71
C ILE A 202 -6.07 13.15 10.14
N THR A 203 -5.04 13.68 9.49
CA THR A 203 -3.65 13.41 9.84
C THR A 203 -3.10 14.53 10.70
N LYS A 204 -2.57 14.19 11.88
CA LYS A 204 -1.85 15.13 12.74
C LYS A 204 -0.38 14.71 12.80
N SER A 205 0.52 15.57 12.30
CA SER A 205 1.95 15.43 12.55
C SER A 205 2.27 15.97 13.95
N VAL A 206 2.95 15.18 14.76
CA VAL A 206 3.55 15.64 16.03
C VAL A 206 5.06 15.69 15.87
N GLU A 207 5.69 16.72 16.46
CA GLU A 207 7.14 16.80 16.47
C GLU A 207 7.72 15.72 17.40
N PRO A 208 8.92 15.18 17.11
CA PRO A 208 9.58 14.17 17.96
C PRO A 208 9.79 14.61 19.43
N ALA A 209 9.66 15.90 19.73
CA ALA A 209 9.92 16.49 21.05
C ALA A 209 8.73 16.50 22.01
N ASP A 210 7.50 16.18 21.58
CA ASP A 210 6.30 16.33 22.42
C ASP A 210 5.97 15.09 23.30
N VAL A 211 6.90 14.13 23.42
CA VAL A 211 6.71 12.92 24.26
C VAL A 211 7.30 13.08 25.67
N GLU A 212 7.98 14.17 25.99
CA GLU A 212 8.47 14.42 27.36
C GLU A 212 7.76 15.59 28.03
N GLY A 213 6.89 15.27 28.99
CA GLY A 213 6.46 16.22 30.01
C GLY A 213 5.64 15.56 31.13
N PRO A 214 5.82 15.94 32.40
CA PRO A 214 7.04 16.32 33.09
C PRO A 214 7.45 15.24 34.11
N LEU A 215 8.75 14.95 34.22
CA LEU A 215 9.30 14.46 35.48
C LEU A 215 9.20 15.61 36.48
N ALA A 216 8.07 15.67 37.19
CA ALA A 216 7.90 16.56 38.32
C ALA A 216 8.90 16.15 39.42
N GLU A 217 9.75 17.11 39.75
CA GLU A 217 10.77 17.06 40.77
C GLU A 217 10.20 16.88 42.19
N ALA A 218 11.13 16.48 43.06
CA ALA A 218 11.23 16.77 44.49
C ALA A 218 10.56 15.83 45.50
N SER A 219 11.41 15.14 46.27
CA SER A 219 11.54 15.43 47.70
C SER A 219 12.74 14.72 48.30
N GLU A 220 13.74 15.52 48.67
CA GLU A 220 14.73 15.19 49.70
C GLU A 220 14.06 14.73 51.01
N LYS A 221 14.76 13.87 51.75
CA LYS A 221 14.84 13.72 53.22
C LYS A 221 15.65 12.43 53.44
N GLY A 222 16.95 12.47 53.72
CA GLY A 222 17.54 13.08 54.91
C GLY A 222 17.44 12.07 56.04
N THR A 223 18.50 11.29 56.30
CA THR A 223 19.30 11.17 57.54
C THR A 223 20.34 10.07 57.34
#